data_AF-A0AAV1RMT3-F1
#
_entry.id   AF-A0AAV1RMT3-F1
#
_cell.length_a   1.000
_cell.length_b   1.000
_cell.length_c   1.000
_cell.angle_alpha   90.00
_cell.angle_beta   90.00
_cell.angle_gamma   90.00
#
_symmetry.space_group_name_H-M   'P 1'
#
loop_
_entity.id
_entity.type
_entity.pdbx_description
1 polymer ?
#
loop_
_entity_poly.entity_id
_entity_poly.type
_entity_poly.pdbx_seq_one_letter_code
_entity_poly.pdbx_strand_id
1 'polypeptide(L)'
;MEDSSNPISPATPRHSKTTQELAMEGQQHLEETIQAAYQILSSMNDELCNPTLWSTTSTNTVTSPITPNNTQNGAVVIAVNGDANAAVSDSTHELSGGGSGGGAVGNGALDGARFQYKKSVTALRDVLAAIPNSHKAKPFDTSSPVDLAEIEKLKERASDLRKELAKKNTYVKLLIDQLRELITDISTWQTPCSV
;
A
#
# COMPACT_ATOMS: atom_id res chain seq x y z
N MET A 1 18.20 44.32 -38.23
CA MET A 1 19.36 43.59 -37.67
C MET A 1 19.30 43.83 -36.17
N GLU A 2 18.44 43.10 -35.47
CA GLU A 2 18.78 41.80 -34.88
C GLU A 2 20.00 41.94 -33.95
N ASP A 3 19.74 41.94 -32.64
CA ASP A 3 20.05 40.72 -31.91
C ASP A 3 19.17 40.58 -30.66
N SER A 4 18.44 39.47 -30.64
CA SER A 4 17.79 38.94 -29.46
C SER A 4 18.83 38.22 -28.64
N SER A 5 18.88 38.43 -27.33
CA SER A 5 19.39 37.39 -26.42
C SER A 5 18.69 37.49 -25.07
N ASN A 6 18.04 36.36 -24.77
CA ASN A 6 17.14 36.05 -23.68
C ASN A 6 17.52 36.58 -22.29
N PRO A 7 16.53 36.80 -21.41
CA PRO A 7 16.76 36.73 -19.98
C PRO A 7 17.15 35.29 -19.60
N ILE A 8 18.33 35.16 -19.01
CA ILE A 8 18.73 33.99 -18.23
C ILE A 8 17.61 33.69 -17.24
N SER A 9 16.91 32.58 -17.50
CA SER A 9 16.00 31.99 -16.54
C SER A 9 16.81 31.64 -15.29
N PRO A 10 16.37 32.04 -14.09
CA PRO A 10 17.03 31.60 -12.88
C PRO A 10 16.88 30.08 -12.81
N ALA A 11 18.01 29.38 -12.93
CA ALA A 11 18.10 27.96 -12.65
C ALA A 11 17.48 27.73 -11.26
N THR A 12 16.32 27.07 -11.23
CA THR A 12 15.70 26.64 -9.99
C THR A 12 16.75 25.82 -9.23
N PRO A 13 17.13 26.20 -8.01
CA PRO A 13 18.00 25.37 -7.19
C PRO A 13 17.27 24.05 -7.00
N ARG A 14 17.79 22.96 -7.57
CA ARG A 14 17.36 21.63 -7.15
C ARG A 14 17.83 21.50 -5.72
N HIS A 15 16.96 21.85 -4.77
CA HIS A 15 17.16 21.56 -3.37
C HIS A 15 17.56 20.09 -3.28
N SER A 16 18.77 19.83 -2.81
CA SER A 16 19.23 18.48 -2.55
C SER A 16 18.35 17.92 -1.45
N LYS A 17 17.34 17.15 -1.84
CA LYS A 17 16.36 16.52 -0.96
C LYS A 17 17.11 15.73 0.10
N THR A 18 16.78 15.94 1.37
CA THR A 18 17.49 15.28 2.47
C THR A 18 17.21 13.78 2.44
N THR A 19 18.10 12.94 2.97
CA THR A 19 17.87 11.49 3.04
C THR A 19 16.56 11.15 3.77
N GLN A 20 16.21 11.91 4.80
CA GLN A 20 14.95 11.74 5.54
C GLN A 20 13.73 12.06 4.67
N GLU A 21 13.80 13.14 3.89
CA GLU A 21 12.73 13.54 2.98
C GLU A 21 12.55 12.52 1.84
N LEU A 22 13.65 11.99 1.29
CA LEU A 22 13.61 10.87 0.34
C LEU A 22 13.03 9.62 0.96
N ALA A 23 13.31 9.33 2.24
CA ALA A 23 12.73 8.17 2.92
C ALA A 23 11.22 8.30 3.11
N MET A 24 10.72 9.47 3.54
CA MET A 24 9.29 9.73 3.66
C MET A 24 8.58 9.68 2.31
N GLU A 25 9.18 10.27 1.28
CA GLU A 25 8.65 10.21 -0.09
C GLU A 25 8.65 8.78 -0.64
N GLY A 26 9.70 8.00 -0.37
CA GLY A 26 9.77 6.59 -0.73
C GLY A 26 8.67 5.76 -0.06
N GLN A 27 8.37 6.04 1.22
CA GLN A 27 7.25 5.40 1.92
C GLN A 27 5.91 5.75 1.26
N GLN A 28 5.68 7.02 0.91
CA GLN A 28 4.46 7.44 0.23
C GLN A 28 4.30 6.72 -1.12
N HIS A 29 5.33 6.70 -1.97
CA HIS A 29 5.26 6.03 -3.28
C HIS A 29 5.04 4.52 -3.14
N LEU A 30 5.54 3.91 -2.07
CA LEU A 30 5.26 2.50 -1.75
C LEU A 30 3.78 2.28 -1.44
N GLU A 31 3.17 3.11 -0.60
CA GLU A 31 1.74 3.03 -0.27
C GLU A 31 0.87 3.25 -1.52
N GLU A 32 1.22 4.22 -2.36
CA GLU A 32 0.54 4.46 -3.65
C GLU A 32 0.69 3.28 -4.62
N THR A 33 1.86 2.63 -4.64
CA THR A 33 2.10 1.41 -5.42
C THR A 33 1.20 0.26 -4.96
N ILE A 34 1.12 0.06 -3.64
CA ILE A 34 0.27 -0.98 -3.03
C ILE A 34 -1.20 -0.71 -3.39
N GLN A 35 -1.68 0.52 -3.19
CA GLN A 35 -3.06 0.91 -3.48
C GLN A 35 -3.41 0.70 -4.96
N ALA A 36 -2.54 1.11 -5.89
CA ALA A 36 -2.76 0.91 -7.31
C ALA A 36 -2.77 -0.58 -7.67
N ALA A 37 -1.93 -1.41 -7.05
CA ALA A 37 -1.94 -2.86 -7.24
C ALA A 37 -3.25 -3.51 -6.77
N TYR A 38 -3.77 -3.08 -5.60
CA TYR A 38 -5.08 -3.51 -5.12
C TYR A 38 -6.19 -3.12 -6.11
N GLN A 39 -6.14 -1.90 -6.66
CA GLN A 39 -7.13 -1.46 -7.64
C GLN A 39 -7.09 -2.27 -8.95
N ILE A 40 -5.89 -2.65 -9.42
CA ILE A 40 -5.73 -3.54 -10.59
C ILE A 40 -6.40 -4.89 -10.30
N LEU A 41 -6.08 -5.50 -9.14
CA LEU A 41 -6.63 -6.80 -8.77
C LEU A 41 -8.15 -6.75 -8.62
N SER A 42 -8.69 -5.70 -7.99
CA SER A 42 -10.13 -5.49 -7.84
C SER A 42 -10.80 -5.32 -9.20
N SER A 43 -10.27 -4.46 -10.08
CA SER A 43 -10.83 -4.23 -11.41
C SER A 43 -10.81 -5.49 -12.26
N MET A 44 -9.72 -6.26 -12.21
CA MET A 44 -9.64 -7.56 -12.87
C MET A 44 -10.65 -8.55 -12.30
N ASN A 45 -10.81 -8.59 -10.98
CA ASN A 45 -11.78 -9.45 -10.33
C ASN A 45 -13.22 -9.07 -10.73
N ASP A 46 -13.55 -7.78 -10.79
CA ASP A 46 -14.86 -7.29 -11.19
C ASP A 46 -15.18 -7.66 -12.65
N GLU A 47 -14.20 -7.50 -13.56
CA GLU A 47 -14.32 -7.95 -14.95
C GLU A 47 -14.45 -9.48 -15.06
N LEU A 48 -13.71 -10.24 -14.25
CA LEU A 48 -13.71 -11.71 -14.23
C LEU A 48 -14.86 -12.35 -13.44
N CYS A 49 -15.61 -11.56 -12.67
CA CYS A 49 -16.80 -12.01 -11.95
C CYS A 49 -18.12 -11.40 -12.46
N ASN A 50 -18.10 -10.50 -13.45
CA ASN A 50 -19.30 -9.95 -14.09
C ASN A 50 -20.06 -10.95 -15.00
N PRO A 51 -21.21 -11.51 -14.56
CA PRO A 51 -21.94 -12.54 -15.30
C PRO A 51 -22.46 -12.08 -16.67
N THR A 52 -22.62 -10.76 -16.85
CA THR A 52 -23.09 -10.18 -18.12
C THR A 52 -22.08 -10.34 -19.25
N LEU A 53 -20.78 -10.52 -18.95
CA LEU A 53 -19.73 -10.72 -19.96
C LEU A 53 -19.63 -12.17 -20.45
N TRP A 54 -20.10 -13.15 -19.68
CA TRP A 54 -20.15 -14.56 -20.11
C TRP A 54 -21.55 -15.05 -20.48
N SER A 55 -22.59 -14.26 -20.21
CA SER A 55 -23.95 -14.60 -20.59
C SER A 55 -24.13 -14.40 -22.09
N THR A 56 -23.71 -15.37 -22.89
CA THR A 56 -24.02 -15.45 -24.31
C THR A 56 -25.54 -15.53 -24.48
N THR A 57 -26.17 -14.48 -25.00
CA THR A 57 -27.58 -14.56 -25.45
C THR A 57 -27.64 -15.52 -26.64
N SER A 58 -27.87 -16.80 -26.36
CA SER A 58 -28.29 -17.76 -27.37
C SER A 58 -29.77 -17.56 -27.67
N THR A 59 -30.09 -16.61 -28.55
CA THR A 59 -31.43 -16.58 -29.19
C THR A 59 -31.31 -16.17 -30.66
N ASN A 60 -30.77 -17.08 -31.47
CA ASN A 60 -31.08 -17.10 -32.90
C ASN A 60 -32.44 -17.77 -33.09
N THR A 61 -33.49 -16.99 -33.33
CA THR A 61 -34.73 -17.49 -33.94
C THR A 61 -34.99 -16.70 -35.21
N VAL A 62 -34.52 -17.25 -36.31
CA VAL A 62 -34.80 -16.77 -37.66
C VAL A 62 -36.27 -17.02 -37.98
N THR A 63 -36.90 -16.00 -38.54
CA THR A 63 -38.24 -15.99 -39.12
C THR A 63 -38.17 -16.41 -40.58
N SER A 64 -39.04 -17.32 -41.03
CA SER A 64 -39.59 -17.31 -42.39
C SER A 64 -40.80 -18.24 -42.54
N PRO A 65 -41.69 -18.00 -43.54
CA PRO A 65 -43.13 -17.85 -43.31
C PRO A 65 -43.96 -19.06 -43.74
N ILE A 66 -45.01 -19.38 -42.98
CA ILE A 66 -46.20 -20.03 -43.53
C ILE A 66 -47.45 -19.50 -42.79
N THR A 67 -48.41 -19.01 -43.57
CA THR A 67 -49.68 -18.38 -43.18
C THR A 67 -50.71 -19.42 -42.67
N PRO A 68 -51.91 -18.98 -42.21
CA PRO A 68 -52.40 -19.09 -40.85
C PRO A 68 -53.19 -20.38 -40.59
N ASN A 69 -52.90 -21.11 -39.50
CA ASN A 69 -53.98 -21.77 -38.77
C ASN A 69 -53.60 -22.06 -37.31
N ASN A 70 -54.65 -22.07 -36.51
CA ASN A 70 -54.77 -22.17 -35.06
C ASN A 70 -53.87 -23.21 -34.35
N THR A 71 -53.70 -22.98 -33.04
CA THR A 71 -53.29 -23.88 -31.93
C THR A 71 -51.80 -24.04 -31.54
N GLN A 72 -51.45 -23.33 -30.46
CA GLN A 72 -50.55 -23.63 -29.32
C GLN A 72 -49.22 -24.43 -29.51
N ASN A 73 -48.13 -23.71 -29.18
CA ASN A 73 -46.94 -24.12 -28.41
C ASN A 73 -45.75 -24.85 -29.10
N GLY A 74 -44.57 -24.19 -29.08
CA GLY A 74 -43.24 -24.82 -29.04
C GLY A 74 -42.43 -24.93 -30.34
N ALA A 75 -41.16 -24.51 -30.27
CA ALA A 75 -40.04 -24.70 -31.22
C ALA A 75 -39.90 -23.71 -32.41
N VAL A 76 -38.74 -23.03 -32.47
CA VAL A 76 -38.31 -22.20 -33.62
C VAL A 76 -36.90 -22.60 -34.06
N VAL A 77 -36.72 -22.80 -35.36
CA VAL A 77 -35.47 -23.10 -36.08
C VAL A 77 -35.44 -22.26 -37.38
N ILE A 78 -34.23 -21.88 -37.86
CA ILE A 78 -33.72 -21.93 -39.28
C ILE A 78 -33.03 -20.64 -39.85
N ALA A 79 -31.68 -20.64 -40.01
CA ALA A 79 -30.85 -20.12 -41.15
C ALA A 79 -30.29 -18.66 -41.32
N VAL A 80 -28.96 -18.51 -41.26
CA VAL A 80 -27.93 -18.23 -42.33
C VAL A 80 -28.28 -17.37 -43.60
N ASN A 81 -27.69 -16.16 -43.79
CA ASN A 81 -26.58 -15.78 -44.74
C ASN A 81 -26.55 -14.34 -45.37
N GLY A 82 -25.32 -13.80 -45.55
CA GLY A 82 -24.84 -12.84 -46.60
C GLY A 82 -24.85 -11.33 -46.26
N ASP A 83 -23.92 -10.43 -46.61
CA ASP A 83 -22.65 -10.37 -47.37
C ASP A 83 -22.04 -8.93 -47.21
N ALA A 84 -20.71 -8.78 -47.36
CA ALA A 84 -19.91 -7.60 -47.76
C ALA A 84 -19.98 -6.26 -46.97
N ASN A 85 -18.96 -5.41 -46.80
CA ASN A 85 -17.52 -5.33 -47.09
C ASN A 85 -17.01 -3.96 -46.53
N ALA A 86 -15.71 -3.86 -46.20
CA ALA A 86 -14.89 -2.65 -45.97
C ALA A 86 -15.24 -1.73 -44.75
N ALA A 87 -14.30 -1.19 -43.97
CA ALA A 87 -12.96 -0.76 -44.32
C ALA A 87 -11.95 -0.98 -43.20
N VAL A 88 -10.76 -1.42 -43.62
CA VAL A 88 -9.54 -1.43 -42.84
C VAL A 88 -9.09 0.02 -42.68
N SER A 89 -8.89 0.48 -41.45
CA SER A 89 -8.15 1.71 -41.20
C SER A 89 -7.02 1.39 -40.23
N ASP A 90 -5.84 1.32 -40.83
CA ASP A 90 -4.54 1.34 -40.19
C ASP A 90 -4.33 2.72 -39.54
N SER A 91 -3.98 2.73 -38.25
CA SER A 91 -3.52 3.93 -37.55
C SER A 91 -2.68 3.53 -36.33
N THR A 92 -1.38 3.46 -36.58
CA THR A 92 -0.27 3.88 -35.70
C THR A 92 -0.72 4.64 -34.45
N HIS A 93 -0.59 4.03 -33.27
CA HIS A 93 -0.95 4.64 -32.00
C HIS A 93 0.25 5.41 -31.41
N GLU A 94 0.49 6.61 -31.95
CA GLU A 94 1.37 7.62 -31.40
C GLU A 94 0.62 8.42 -30.32
N LEU A 95 1.25 8.67 -29.16
CA LEU A 95 0.67 9.38 -28.01
C LEU A 95 0.15 10.79 -28.35
N SER A 96 -1.09 11.14 -27.97
CA SER A 96 -1.38 12.40 -27.25
C SER A 96 -2.85 12.52 -26.79
N GLY A 97 -3.04 12.73 -25.49
CA GLY A 97 -3.99 13.67 -24.89
C GLY A 97 -5.49 13.63 -25.23
N GLY A 98 -6.28 13.18 -24.25
CA GLY A 98 -7.48 13.89 -23.79
C GLY A 98 -8.80 13.63 -24.54
N GLY A 99 -9.73 12.93 -23.89
CA GLY A 99 -11.09 12.79 -24.40
C GLY A 99 -12.02 12.07 -23.43
N SER A 100 -12.57 12.82 -22.49
CA SER A 100 -13.78 12.46 -21.73
C SER A 100 -14.97 12.28 -22.68
N GLY A 101 -15.53 11.08 -22.76
CA GLY A 101 -16.77 10.79 -23.49
C GLY A 101 -17.20 9.35 -23.23
N GLY A 102 -18.37 9.19 -22.60
CA GLY A 102 -18.85 7.91 -22.07
C GLY A 102 -19.09 6.81 -23.10
N GLY A 103 -19.10 5.57 -22.59
CA GLY A 103 -19.57 4.41 -23.34
C GLY A 103 -18.61 3.22 -23.44
N ALA A 104 -17.84 2.90 -22.40
CA ALA A 104 -17.18 1.59 -22.27
C ALA A 104 -16.81 1.34 -20.79
N VAL A 105 -17.75 0.79 -20.02
CA VAL A 105 -17.65 0.60 -18.55
C VAL A 105 -16.62 -0.48 -18.14
N GLY A 106 -15.89 -1.09 -19.07
CA GLY A 106 -14.89 -2.13 -18.78
C GLY A 106 -13.44 -1.66 -18.66
N ASN A 107 -12.98 -0.74 -19.52
CA ASN A 107 -11.52 -0.68 -19.78
C ASN A 107 -10.79 0.49 -19.11
N GLY A 108 -11.50 1.51 -18.62
CA GLY A 108 -10.86 2.73 -18.09
C GLY A 108 -10.30 2.59 -16.68
N ALA A 109 -10.97 1.82 -15.82
CA ALA A 109 -10.55 1.64 -14.42
C ALA A 109 -9.29 0.80 -14.30
N LEU A 110 -9.22 -0.31 -15.04
CA LEU A 110 -8.04 -1.18 -15.10
C LEU A 110 -6.84 -0.46 -15.71
N ASP A 111 -7.03 0.24 -16.83
CA ASP A 111 -5.95 0.99 -17.49
C ASP A 111 -5.45 2.15 -16.61
N GLY A 112 -6.36 2.87 -15.95
CA GLY A 112 -6.03 3.91 -14.98
C GLY A 112 -5.22 3.36 -13.79
N ALA A 113 -5.62 2.21 -13.24
CA ALA A 113 -4.90 1.57 -12.13
C ALA A 113 -3.50 1.08 -12.55
N ARG A 114 -3.37 0.53 -13.77
CA ARG A 114 -2.07 0.13 -14.35
C ARG A 114 -1.14 1.32 -14.57
N PHE A 115 -1.67 2.42 -15.09
CA PHE A 115 -0.92 3.65 -15.26
C PHE A 115 -0.42 4.19 -13.92
N GLN A 116 -1.29 4.28 -12.92
CA GLN A 116 -0.92 4.76 -11.58
C GLN A 116 0.12 3.86 -10.91
N TYR A 117 -0.02 2.54 -11.01
CA TYR A 117 0.98 1.59 -10.53
C TYR A 117 2.34 1.80 -11.22
N LYS A 118 2.36 1.97 -12.55
CA LYS A 118 3.61 2.24 -13.28
C LYS A 118 4.26 3.54 -12.83
N LYS A 119 3.46 4.58 -12.63
CA LYS A 119 3.90 5.91 -12.20
C LYS A 119 4.51 5.87 -10.81
N SER A 120 3.82 5.32 -9.81
CA SER A 120 4.30 5.25 -8.42
C SER A 120 5.55 4.38 -8.30
N VAL A 121 5.62 3.26 -9.04
CA VAL A 121 6.83 2.42 -9.09
C VAL A 121 8.02 3.17 -9.71
N THR A 122 7.79 3.98 -10.73
CA THR A 122 8.86 4.79 -11.35
C THR A 122 9.37 5.83 -10.35
N ALA A 123 8.46 6.56 -9.70
CA ALA A 123 8.83 7.52 -8.65
C ALA A 123 9.58 6.86 -7.48
N LEU A 124 9.16 5.65 -7.05
CA LEU A 124 9.87 4.88 -6.03
C LEU A 124 11.30 4.52 -6.46
N ARG A 125 11.50 4.12 -7.73
CA ARG A 125 12.84 3.85 -8.28
C ARG A 125 13.70 5.11 -8.32
N ASP A 126 13.12 6.24 -8.68
CA ASP A 126 13.83 7.53 -8.71
C ASP A 126 14.30 7.93 -7.30
N VAL A 127 13.44 7.76 -6.29
CA VAL A 127 13.80 7.96 -4.88
C VAL A 127 14.94 7.01 -4.46
N LEU A 128 14.83 5.72 -4.76
CA LEU A 128 15.88 4.75 -4.43
C LEU A 128 17.22 5.07 -5.12
N ALA A 129 17.20 5.59 -6.35
CA ALA A 129 18.39 6.04 -7.05
C ALA A 129 18.97 7.35 -6.46
N ALA A 130 18.13 8.18 -5.86
CA ALA A 130 18.54 9.44 -5.22
C ALA A 130 19.18 9.22 -3.84
N ILE A 131 18.78 8.19 -3.08
CA ILE A 131 19.28 7.91 -1.72
C ILE A 131 20.83 7.78 -1.66
N PRO A 132 21.51 7.01 -2.53
CA PRO A 132 22.97 6.94 -2.50
C PRO A 132 23.66 8.29 -2.75
N ASN A 133 23.01 9.17 -3.50
CA ASN A 133 23.53 10.49 -3.84
C ASN A 133 23.26 11.52 -2.73
N SER A 134 22.21 11.36 -1.93
CA SER A 134 21.93 12.23 -0.78
C SER A 134 22.97 12.09 0.34
N HIS A 135 23.60 10.91 0.46
CA HIS A 135 24.67 10.66 1.42
C HIS A 135 26.00 11.35 1.06
N LYS A 136 26.22 11.66 -0.23
CA LYS A 136 27.40 12.40 -0.71
C LYS A 136 27.29 13.91 -0.45
N ALA A 137 26.08 14.43 -0.21
CA ALA A 137 25.84 15.84 0.08
C ALA A 137 25.91 16.18 1.59
N LYS A 138 25.77 15.20 2.47
CA LYS A 138 26.09 15.30 3.91
C LYS A 138 26.05 13.89 4.51
N PRO A 139 27.11 13.41 5.17
CA PRO A 139 27.00 12.17 5.94
C PRO A 139 25.92 12.38 7.00
N PHE A 140 25.07 11.37 7.13
CA PHE A 140 24.04 11.26 8.15
C PHE A 140 24.72 11.32 9.53
N ASP A 141 24.65 12.48 10.19
CA ASP A 141 24.66 12.51 11.65
C ASP A 141 23.36 11.83 12.09
N THR A 142 23.40 10.52 12.21
CA THR A 142 22.34 9.62 12.70
C THR A 142 21.87 9.93 14.13
N SER A 143 22.26 11.07 14.68
CA SER A 143 21.89 11.51 16.00
C SER A 143 22.13 13.00 16.10
N SER A 144 21.06 13.80 16.16
CA SER A 144 21.19 15.16 16.65
C SER A 144 21.90 15.10 18.01
N PRO A 145 22.85 16.00 18.32
CA PRO A 145 23.51 16.00 19.64
C PRO A 145 22.50 16.10 20.79
N VAL A 146 21.30 16.63 20.52
CA VAL A 146 20.16 16.67 21.44
C VAL A 146 19.61 15.26 21.73
N ASP A 147 19.48 14.41 20.71
CA ASP A 147 18.96 13.04 20.85
C ASP A 147 19.96 12.12 21.55
N LEU A 148 21.27 12.29 21.32
CA LEU A 148 22.29 11.52 22.06
C LEU A 148 22.27 11.83 23.56
N ALA A 149 22.19 13.11 23.92
CA ALA A 149 22.15 13.53 25.31
C ALA A 149 20.89 13.04 26.02
N GLU A 150 19.74 13.03 25.32
CA GLU A 150 18.50 12.47 25.86
C GLU A 150 18.58 10.95 26.04
N ILE A 151 19.12 10.22 25.06
CA ILE A 151 19.33 8.78 25.14
C ILE A 151 20.27 8.43 26.31
N GLU A 152 21.34 9.18 26.51
CA GLU A 152 22.26 8.98 27.63
C GLU A 152 21.58 9.22 28.99
N LYS A 153 20.80 10.30 29.12
CA LYS A 153 20.02 10.61 30.32
C LYS A 153 18.97 9.53 30.63
N LEU A 154 18.28 9.03 29.60
CA LEU A 154 17.31 7.94 29.76
C LEU A 154 18.00 6.64 30.20
N LYS A 155 19.20 6.37 29.67
CA LYS A 155 20.01 5.21 30.07
C LYS A 155 20.47 5.30 31.52
N GLU A 156 20.91 6.48 31.96
CA GLU A 156 21.27 6.74 33.35
C GLU A 156 20.07 6.52 34.28
N ARG A 157 18.92 7.12 33.96
CA ARG A 157 17.68 6.92 34.74
C ARG A 157 17.27 5.45 34.82
N ALA A 158 17.39 4.71 33.71
CA ALA A 158 17.10 3.28 33.70
C ALA A 158 18.12 2.47 34.52
N SER A 159 19.38 2.91 34.61
CA SER A 159 20.40 2.32 35.48
C SER A 159 20.05 2.53 36.95
N ASP A 160 19.70 3.76 37.33
CA ASP A 160 19.36 4.09 38.71
C ASP A 160 18.09 3.39 39.18
N LEU A 161 17.05 3.34 38.35
CA LEU A 161 15.84 2.57 38.65
C LEU A 161 16.14 1.08 38.87
N ARG A 162 17.04 0.48 38.09
CA ARG A 162 17.45 -0.92 38.30
C ARG A 162 18.19 -1.11 39.63
N LYS A 163 19.08 -0.18 40.01
CA LYS A 163 19.77 -0.22 41.30
C LYS A 163 18.78 -0.08 42.47
N GLU A 164 17.83 0.85 42.37
CA GLU A 164 16.81 1.05 43.41
C GLU A 164 15.90 -0.17 43.54
N LEU A 165 15.47 -0.76 42.41
CA LEU A 165 14.68 -1.99 42.40
C LEU A 165 15.43 -3.14 43.09
N ALA A 166 16.71 -3.33 42.77
CA ALA A 166 17.54 -4.34 43.41
C ALA A 166 17.65 -4.11 44.92
N LYS A 167 17.90 -2.86 45.35
CA LYS A 167 17.96 -2.48 46.77
C LYS A 167 16.65 -2.79 47.49
N LYS A 168 15.51 -2.38 46.92
CA LYS A 168 14.18 -2.63 47.49
C LYS A 168 13.87 -4.13 47.56
N ASN A 169 14.26 -4.90 46.55
CA ASN A 169 14.09 -6.36 46.55
C ASN A 169 14.88 -7.02 47.70
N THR A 170 16.14 -6.62 47.91
CA THR A 170 16.95 -7.10 49.04
C THR A 170 16.28 -6.79 50.38
N TYR A 171 15.73 -5.58 50.56
CA TYR A 171 15.03 -5.21 51.78
C TYR A 171 13.77 -6.06 52.02
N VAL A 172 12.97 -6.28 50.98
CA VAL A 172 11.78 -7.15 51.06
C VAL A 172 12.19 -8.57 51.45
N LYS A 173 13.28 -9.09 50.88
CA LYS A 173 13.79 -10.42 51.21
C LYS A 173 14.20 -10.53 52.68
N LEU A 174 14.92 -9.53 53.19
CA LEU A 174 15.27 -9.45 54.61
C LEU A 174 14.02 -9.46 55.50
N LEU A 175 13.00 -8.66 55.18
CA LEU A 175 11.77 -8.61 55.96
C LEU A 175 11.01 -9.94 55.93
N ILE A 176 10.99 -10.62 54.78
CA ILE A 176 10.40 -11.96 54.65
C ILE A 176 11.16 -12.97 55.53
N ASP A 177 12.49 -12.92 55.55
CA ASP A 177 13.30 -13.84 56.35
C ASP A 177 13.11 -13.59 57.85
N GLN A 178 13.07 -12.32 58.28
CA GLN A 178 12.74 -11.94 59.67
C GLN A 178 11.35 -12.41 60.08
N LEU A 179 10.34 -12.27 59.20
CA LEU A 179 8.99 -12.74 59.50
C LEU A 179 8.94 -14.27 59.63
N ARG A 180 9.68 -15.00 58.78
CA ARG A 180 9.78 -16.47 58.86
C ARG A 180 10.44 -16.93 60.15
N GLU A 181 11.51 -16.25 60.58
CA GLU A 181 12.18 -16.50 61.85
C GLU A 181 11.22 -16.28 63.03
N LEU A 182 10.52 -15.14 63.04
CA LEU A 182 9.54 -14.83 64.09
C LEU A 182 8.41 -15.86 64.15
N ILE A 183 7.87 -16.30 63.01
CA ILE A 183 6.86 -17.36 62.96
C ILE A 183 7.41 -18.67 63.52
N THR A 184 8.67 -19.00 63.21
CA THR A 184 9.33 -20.21 63.72
C THR A 184 9.45 -20.13 65.23
N ASP A 185 9.94 -19.02 65.77
CA ASP A 185 10.04 -18.79 67.22
C ASP A 185 8.68 -18.94 67.89
N ILE A 186 7.65 -18.23 67.40
CA ILE A 186 6.28 -18.32 67.95
C ILE A 186 5.78 -19.78 67.95
N SER A 187 6.05 -20.52 66.88
CA SER A 187 5.64 -21.93 66.78
C SER A 187 6.33 -22.80 67.83
N THR A 188 7.58 -22.51 68.19
CA THR A 188 8.27 -23.22 69.29
C THR A 188 7.60 -22.98 70.65
N TRP A 189 7.09 -21.77 70.90
CA TRP A 189 6.36 -21.46 72.13
C TRP A 189 4.93 -22.01 72.17
N GLN A 190 4.33 -22.28 71.01
CA GLN A 190 2.98 -22.83 70.89
C GLN A 190 2.94 -24.36 70.88
N THR A 191 4.08 -25.03 70.92
CA THR A 191 4.13 -26.49 71.02
C THR A 191 3.62 -26.89 72.42
N PRO A 192 2.51 -27.65 72.55
CA PRO A 192 2.01 -28.06 73.85
C PRO A 192 3.06 -28.91 74.56
N CYS A 193 3.50 -28.50 75.75
CA CYS A 193 4.21 -29.41 76.65
C CYS A 193 3.25 -30.56 76.98
N SER A 194 3.47 -31.73 76.39
CA SER A 194 2.77 -32.94 76.82
C SER A 194 3.16 -33.21 78.28
N VAL A 195 2.17 -33.14 79.17
CA VAL A 195 2.27 -33.58 80.56
C VAL A 195 2.02 -35.07 80.68
#